data_AF-I1GQ51-F1
#
_entry.id   AF-I1GQ51-F1
#
_cell.length_a   1.000
_cell.length_b   1.000
_cell.length_c   1.000
_cell.angle_alpha   90.00
_cell.angle_beta   90.00
_cell.angle_gamma   90.00
#
_symmetry.space_group_name_H-M   'P 1'
#
loop_
_entity.id
_entity.type
_entity.pdbx_description
1 polymer ?
#
loop_
_entity_poly.entity_id
_entity_poly.type
_entity_poly.pdbx_seq_one_letter_code
_entity_poly.pdbx_strand_id
1 'polypeptide(L)'
;MQVPGGGGGGGAGREAGDTRGRHRIQAELKKLEQEARFLKEELQELEKTDIISAALQEFLVTIEGKADPLLPVTTGVAYQSWDRWFEGPEDLRRCKCWCL
;
A
#
# COMPACT_ATOMS: atom_id res chain seq x y z
N MET A 1 17.96 -26.56 75.80
CA MET A 1 16.72 -25.93 75.30
C MET A 1 16.60 -26.17 73.79
N GLN A 2 15.57 -26.93 73.36
CA GLN A 2 14.92 -26.88 72.03
C GLN A 2 14.14 -25.54 71.97
N VAL A 3 13.98 -24.77 70.87
CA VAL A 3 13.22 -25.01 69.63
C VAL A 3 13.53 -23.88 68.60
N PRO A 4 13.13 -24.06 67.32
CA PRO A 4 13.72 -23.47 66.12
C PRO A 4 12.92 -22.30 65.54
N GLY A 5 13.37 -21.75 64.42
CA GLY A 5 12.59 -20.77 63.67
C GLY A 5 13.18 -20.47 62.30
N GLY A 6 13.20 -21.47 61.42
CA GLY A 6 13.27 -21.20 59.99
C GLY A 6 12.03 -20.42 59.58
N GLY A 7 12.24 -19.26 58.94
CA GLY A 7 11.18 -18.43 58.40
C GLY A 7 11.62 -17.88 57.06
N GLY A 8 11.58 -18.73 56.04
CA GLY A 8 11.76 -18.32 54.65
C GLY A 8 10.65 -17.35 54.26
N GLY A 9 11.00 -16.07 54.14
CA GLY A 9 10.12 -15.01 53.65
C GLY A 9 10.78 -14.27 52.49
N GLY A 10 10.81 -14.89 51.31
CA GLY A 10 11.47 -14.28 50.15
C GLY A 10 11.07 -14.86 48.79
N GLY A 11 9.89 -15.47 48.68
CA GLY A 11 9.43 -16.12 47.43
C GLY A 11 8.55 -15.27 46.52
N ALA A 12 7.75 -14.35 47.06
CA ALA A 12 6.68 -13.70 46.29
C ALA A 12 7.16 -12.61 45.31
N GLY A 13 8.31 -11.97 45.57
CA GLY A 13 8.82 -10.86 44.74
C GLY A 13 9.59 -11.29 43.48
N ARG A 14 10.20 -12.48 43.48
CA ARG A 14 10.99 -12.98 42.35
C ARG A 14 10.12 -13.59 41.25
N GLU A 15 9.05 -14.31 41.60
CA GLU A 15 8.16 -14.94 40.62
C GLU A 15 7.28 -13.94 39.86
N ALA A 16 6.82 -12.87 40.52
CA ALA A 16 6.00 -11.84 39.89
C ALA A 16 6.78 -10.96 38.88
N GLY A 17 8.07 -10.76 39.10
CA GLY A 17 8.97 -10.10 38.14
C GLY A 17 9.34 -11.02 36.96
N ASP A 18 9.51 -12.32 37.23
CA ASP A 18 9.85 -13.34 36.23
C ASP A 18 8.69 -13.57 35.25
N THR A 19 7.43 -13.62 35.71
CA THR A 19 6.25 -13.74 34.82
C THR A 19 6.15 -12.56 33.86
N ARG A 20 6.31 -11.31 34.33
CA ARG A 20 6.23 -10.11 33.49
C ARG A 20 7.32 -10.09 32.42
N GLY A 21 8.54 -10.51 32.76
CA GLY A 21 9.65 -10.66 31.81
C GLY A 21 9.36 -11.73 30.76
N ARG A 22 8.87 -12.91 31.19
CA ARG A 22 8.49 -14.01 30.31
C ARG A 22 7.38 -13.63 29.33
N HIS A 23 6.34 -12.93 29.78
CA HIS A 23 5.26 -12.45 28.91
C HIS A 23 5.76 -11.46 27.87
N ARG A 24 6.67 -10.55 28.24
CA ARG A 24 7.28 -9.61 27.28
C ARG A 24 8.10 -10.35 26.24
N ILE A 25 8.96 -11.28 26.66
CA ILE A 25 9.78 -12.09 25.73
C ILE A 25 8.87 -12.89 24.80
N GLN A 26 7.80 -13.50 25.31
CA GLN A 26 6.86 -14.26 24.51
C GLN A 26 6.09 -13.39 23.50
N ALA A 27 5.74 -12.16 23.86
CA ALA A 27 5.08 -11.23 22.96
C ALA A 27 6.00 -10.80 21.81
N GLU A 28 7.25 -10.45 22.12
CA GLU A 28 8.26 -10.12 21.10
C GLU A 28 8.56 -11.32 20.19
N LEU A 29 8.66 -12.52 20.76
CA LEU A 29 8.88 -13.74 19.99
C LEU A 29 7.71 -14.02 19.02
N LYS A 30 6.46 -13.91 19.48
CA LYS A 30 5.27 -14.04 18.62
C LYS A 30 5.24 -12.99 17.51
N LYS A 31 5.64 -11.75 17.82
CA LYS A 31 5.73 -10.67 16.84
C LYS A 31 6.77 -11.01 15.77
N LEU A 32 7.98 -11.41 16.17
CA LEU A 32 9.04 -11.80 15.24
C LEU A 32 8.63 -13.02 14.39
N GLU A 33 7.98 -14.01 14.97
CA GLU A 33 7.44 -15.15 14.22
C GLU A 33 6.41 -14.72 13.17
N GLN A 34 5.57 -13.74 13.50
CA GLN A 34 4.58 -13.20 12.57
C GLN A 34 5.25 -12.39 11.45
N GLU A 35 6.21 -11.52 11.77
CA GLU A 35 7.00 -10.79 10.79
C GLU A 35 7.75 -11.74 9.84
N ALA A 36 8.36 -12.79 10.38
CA ALA A 36 9.04 -13.80 9.57
C ALA A 36 8.08 -14.56 8.63
N ARG A 37 6.84 -14.83 9.07
CA ARG A 37 5.81 -15.41 8.20
C ARG A 37 5.42 -14.45 7.08
N PHE A 38 5.15 -13.19 7.39
CA PHE A 38 4.77 -12.19 6.38
C PHE A 38 5.86 -12.00 5.33
N LEU A 39 7.11 -11.84 5.76
CA LEU A 39 8.23 -11.69 4.82
C LEU A 39 8.39 -12.90 3.90
N LYS A 40 8.13 -14.11 4.41
CA LYS A 40 8.18 -15.33 3.61
C LYS A 40 7.05 -15.38 2.57
N GLU A 41 5.85 -14.95 2.94
CA GLU A 41 4.71 -14.84 2.03
C GLU A 41 4.98 -13.78 0.94
N GLU A 42 5.48 -12.60 1.32
CA GLU A 42 5.86 -11.53 0.38
C GLU A 42 6.94 -11.99 -0.60
N LEU A 43 7.97 -12.71 -0.13
CA LEU A 43 8.99 -13.28 -1.02
C LEU A 43 8.40 -14.29 -2.00
N GLN A 44 7.46 -15.11 -1.56
CA GLN A 44 6.78 -16.07 -2.42
C GLN A 44 5.93 -15.36 -3.50
N GLU A 45 5.30 -14.24 -3.17
CA GLU A 45 4.59 -13.43 -4.17
C GLU A 45 5.55 -12.75 -5.14
N LEU A 46 6.67 -12.19 -4.65
CA LEU A 46 7.71 -11.60 -5.50
C LEU A 46 8.31 -12.61 -6.49
N GLU A 47 8.50 -13.87 -6.08
CA GLU A 47 8.99 -14.92 -6.98
C GLU A 47 8.01 -15.25 -8.12
N LYS A 48 6.71 -15.01 -7.91
CA LYS A 48 5.67 -15.18 -8.95
C LYS A 48 5.53 -13.96 -9.85
N THR A 49 6.10 -12.81 -9.50
CA THR A 49 5.96 -11.60 -10.32
C THR A 49 6.73 -11.75 -11.63
N ASP A 50 6.12 -11.28 -12.72
CA ASP A 50 6.75 -11.28 -14.03
C ASP A 50 7.97 -10.35 -14.06
N ILE A 51 8.84 -10.58 -15.05
CA ILE A 51 10.00 -9.71 -15.28
C ILE A 51 9.49 -8.29 -15.53
N ILE A 52 9.97 -7.33 -14.73
CA ILE A 52 9.55 -5.92 -14.77
C ILE A 52 9.65 -5.36 -16.20
N SER A 53 10.64 -5.75 -16.98
CA SER A 53 10.79 -5.31 -18.37
C SER A 53 9.63 -5.72 -19.27
N ALA A 54 9.08 -6.93 -19.10
CA ALA A 54 7.94 -7.41 -19.87
C ALA A 54 6.65 -6.68 -19.45
N ALA A 55 6.38 -6.61 -18.14
CA ALA A 55 5.23 -5.88 -17.62
C ALA A 55 5.24 -4.40 -18.02
N LEU A 56 6.42 -3.76 -18.01
CA LEU A 56 6.56 -2.37 -18.43
C LEU A 56 6.34 -2.19 -19.94
N GLN A 57 6.77 -3.15 -20.75
CA GLN A 57 6.56 -3.08 -22.19
C GLN A 57 5.07 -3.20 -22.56
N GLU A 58 4.33 -4.09 -21.91
CA GLU A 58 2.87 -4.18 -22.08
C GLU A 58 2.16 -2.89 -21.63
N PHE A 59 2.62 -2.32 -20.52
CA PHE A 59 2.11 -1.05 -20.00
C PHE A 59 2.35 0.10 -20.98
N LEU A 60 3.56 0.21 -21.55
CA LEU A 60 3.88 1.22 -22.56
C LEU A 60 3.00 1.10 -23.80
N VAL A 61 2.82 -0.11 -24.34
CA VAL A 61 1.93 -0.35 -25.48
C VAL A 61 0.50 0.11 -25.18
N THR A 62 0.02 -0.16 -23.96
CA THR A 62 -1.32 0.24 -23.52
C THR A 62 -1.48 1.76 -23.43
N ILE A 63 -0.47 2.46 -22.91
CA ILE A 63 -0.48 3.92 -22.77
C ILE A 63 -0.35 4.59 -24.14
N GLU A 64 0.61 4.18 -24.95
CA GLU A 64 0.88 4.79 -26.26
C GLU A 64 -0.25 4.53 -27.26
N GLY A 65 -0.97 3.41 -27.11
CA GLY A 65 -2.10 3.07 -27.99
C GLY A 65 -3.37 3.87 -27.74
N LYS A 66 -3.49 4.58 -26.60
CA LYS A 66 -4.68 5.34 -26.24
C LYS A 66 -4.45 6.83 -26.43
N ALA A 67 -5.26 7.46 -27.28
CA ALA A 67 -5.24 8.91 -27.44
C ALA A 67 -5.65 9.60 -26.12
N ASP A 68 -4.76 10.44 -25.58
CA ASP A 68 -5.02 11.24 -24.39
C ASP A 68 -5.32 12.70 -24.77
N PRO A 69 -6.57 13.17 -24.65
CA PRO A 69 -6.98 14.51 -25.08
C PRO A 69 -6.34 15.64 -24.26
N LEU A 70 -5.67 15.34 -23.14
CA LEU A 70 -4.97 16.35 -22.35
C LEU A 70 -3.52 16.56 -22.82
N LEU A 71 -3.02 15.72 -23.73
CA LEU A 71 -1.67 15.86 -24.27
C LEU A 71 -1.67 16.78 -25.50
N PRO A 72 -0.64 17.66 -25.65
CA PRO A 72 -0.53 18.55 -26.80
C PRO A 72 -0.44 17.85 -28.16
N VAL A 73 0.00 16.59 -28.15
CA VAL A 73 0.09 15.72 -29.32
C VAL A 73 -0.52 14.39 -28.94
N THR A 74 -1.59 14.00 -29.62
CA THR A 74 -2.30 12.74 -29.36
C THR A 74 -1.98 11.73 -30.46
N THR A 75 -1.50 10.55 -30.05
CA THR A 75 -1.30 9.43 -30.96
C THR A 75 -2.54 8.55 -30.90
N GLY A 76 -3.28 8.42 -32.01
CA GLY A 76 -4.49 7.60 -32.09
C GLY A 76 -5.70 8.31 -32.71
N VAL A 77 -6.82 7.61 -32.81
CA VAL A 77 -8.08 8.20 -33.32
C VAL A 77 -8.62 9.18 -32.29
N ALA A 78 -8.67 10.47 -32.65
CA ALA A 78 -9.29 11.49 -31.82
C ALA A 78 -10.75 11.11 -31.54
N TYR A 79 -11.12 11.07 -30.26
CA TYR A 79 -12.50 10.84 -29.87
C TYR A 79 -13.30 12.12 -30.16
N GLN A 80 -14.09 12.11 -31.25
CA GLN A 80 -14.89 13.25 -31.72
C GLN A 80 -15.83 13.86 -30.65
N SER A 81 -16.18 13.10 -29.60
CA SER A 81 -17.00 13.61 -28.50
C SER A 81 -16.26 14.54 -27.53
N TRP A 82 -14.92 14.55 -27.54
CA TRP A 82 -14.12 15.47 -26.71
C TRP A 82 -14.05 16.87 -27.30
N ASP A 83 -14.22 17.02 -28.61
CA ASP A 83 -14.22 18.31 -29.30
C ASP A 83 -15.30 19.24 -28.70
N ARG A 84 -16.43 18.66 -28.26
CA ARG A 84 -17.48 19.36 -27.51
C ARG A 84 -17.01 20.03 -26.21
N TRP A 85 -15.99 19.48 -25.55
CA TRP A 85 -15.47 20.00 -24.27
C TRP A 85 -14.23 20.88 -24.43
N PHE A 86 -13.42 20.66 -25.46
CA PHE A 86 -12.14 21.36 -25.66
C PHE A 86 -12.11 22.32 -26.87
N GLU A 87 -12.82 22.06 -27.95
CA GLU A 87 -12.82 22.91 -29.17
C GLU A 87 -13.87 24.04 -29.12
N GLY A 88 -14.69 24.07 -28.07
CA GLY A 88 -15.76 25.06 -27.91
C GLY A 88 -16.92 24.82 -28.88
N PRO A 89 -18.01 25.61 -28.81
CA PRO A 89 -19.20 25.37 -29.63
C PRO A 89 -18.89 25.53 -31.12
N GLU A 90 -19.08 24.46 -31.91
CA GLU A 90 -18.84 24.43 -33.37
C GLU A 90 -19.71 25.42 -34.16
N ASP A 91 -20.75 25.99 -33.54
CA ASP A 91 -21.65 26.91 -34.22
C ASP A 91 -22.01 28.09 -33.31
N LEU A 92 -20.99 28.86 -32.91
CA LEU A 92 -21.20 30.30 -32.76
C LEU A 92 -21.34 30.90 -34.17
N ARG A 93 -22.46 30.61 -34.84
CA ARG A 93 -23.16 31.70 -35.54
C ARG A 93 -23.34 32.76 -34.47
N ARG A 94 -22.39 33.71 -34.43
CA ARG A 94 -22.39 34.86 -33.55
C ARG A 94 -23.83 35.30 -33.37
N CYS A 95 -24.40 35.00 -32.20
CA CYS A 95 -25.69 35.59 -31.89
C CYS A 95 -25.42 37.10 -31.92
N LYS A 96 -26.04 37.81 -32.87
CA LYS A 96 -26.05 39.28 -32.91
C LYS A 96 -26.92 39.85 -31.78
N CYS A 97 -27.04 39.14 -30.67
CA CYS A 97 -27.67 39.69 -29.48
C CYS A 97 -26.66 40.64 -28.84
N TRP A 98 -27.02 41.92 -28.84
CA TRP A 98 -26.36 42.92 -28.02
C TRP A 98 -26.74 42.61 -26.58
N CYS A 99 -25.82 42.03 -25.82
CA CYS A 99 -25.87 42.17 -24.38
C CYS A 99 -25.46 43.62 -24.07
N LEU A 100 -26.44 44.35 -23.53
CA LEU A 100 -26.46 45.74 -23.04
C LEU A 100 -25.11 46.46 -22.96
#